data_AF-A0A183Q209-F1
#
_entry.id   AF-A0A183Q209-F1
#
_cell.length_a   1.000
_cell.length_b   1.000
_cell.length_c   1.000
_cell.angle_alpha   90.00
_cell.angle_beta   90.00
_cell.angle_gamma   90.00
#
_symmetry.space_group_name_H-M   'P 1'
#
loop_
_entity.id
_entity.type
_entity.pdbx_description
1 polymer ?
#
loop_
_entity_poly.entity_id
_entity_poly.type
_entity_poly.pdbx_seq_one_letter_code
_entity_poly.pdbx_strand_id
1 'polypeptide(L)' 'MCGGFSGVVLEVNTSIVYVSLGSNICDWGSVYLDEYGEEDLELKRGKPLFLNAERFALLENQWITHSFRHVLKNWRSV' A
#
# COMPACT_ATOMS: atom_id res chain seq x y z
N MET A 1 13.78 -16.21 16.18
CA MET A 1 13.61 -14.78 16.53
C MET A 1 12.57 -14.18 15.60
N CYS A 2 11.48 -13.62 16.12
CA CYS A 2 10.53 -12.81 15.33
C CYS A 2 11.17 -11.45 15.05
N GLY A 3 12.14 -11.40 14.14
CA GLY A 3 12.99 -10.24 13.87
C GLY A 3 12.50 -9.39 12.70
N GLY A 4 11.21 -9.09 12.62
CA GLY A 4 10.66 -8.33 11.50
C GLY A 4 9.46 -7.48 11.89
N PHE A 5 9.36 -6.31 11.25
CA PHE A 5 8.23 -5.41 11.40
C PHE A 5 7.02 -5.98 10.65
N SER A 6 5.83 -5.84 11.22
CA SER A 6 4.59 -6.10 10.50
C SER A 6 3.75 -4.84 10.55
N GLY A 7 3.43 -4.29 9.40
CA GLY A 7 2.78 -2.99 9.32
C GLY A 7 2.56 -2.54 7.89
N VAL A 8 1.80 -1.46 7.77
CA VAL A 8 1.53 -0.77 6.52
C VAL A 8 2.23 0.58 6.57
N VAL A 9 2.98 0.91 5.52
CA VAL A 9 3.75 2.15 5.42
C VAL A 9 3.39 2.86 4.13
N LEU A 10 3.17 4.17 4.21
CA LEU A 10 2.98 5.03 3.05
C LEU A 10 4.27 5.77 2.74
N GLU A 11 4.79 5.60 1.54
CA GLU A 11 5.88 6.44 1.03
C GLU A 11 5.30 7.69 0.38
N VAL A 12 5.42 8.82 1.08
CA VAL A 12 4.79 10.09 0.68
C VAL A 12 5.30 10.61 -0.67
N ASN A 13 6.56 10.34 -1.02
CA ASN A 13 7.16 10.82 -2.28
C ASN A 13 6.62 10.11 -3.52
N THR A 14 6.15 8.88 -3.40
CA THR A 14 5.63 8.09 -4.52
C THR A 14 4.15 7.76 -4.37
N SER A 15 3.55 8.09 -3.23
CA SER A 15 2.20 7.69 -2.82
C SER A 15 1.99 6.17 -2.78
N ILE A 16 3.07 5.38 -2.73
CA ILE A 16 2.97 3.92 -2.69
C ILE A 16 2.81 3.45 -1.24
N VAL A 17 1.82 2.59 -1.03
CA VAL A 17 1.63 1.83 0.19
C VAL A 17 2.39 0.52 0.10
N TYR A 18 3.23 0.27 1.09
CA TYR A 18 3.95 -0.97 1.28
C TYR A 18 3.38 -1.73 2.47
N VAL A 19 3.24 -3.04 2.32
CA VAL A 19 2.86 -3.95 3.39
C VAL A 19 4.08 -4.78 3.77
N SER A 20 4.48 -4.69 5.03
CA SER A 20 5.54 -5.50 5.61
C SER A 20 4.94 -6.55 6.52
N LEU A 21 5.38 -7.80 6.38
CA LEU A 21 5.02 -8.94 7.23
C LEU A 21 6.28 -9.73 7.58
N GLY A 22 6.86 -9.40 8.74
CA GLY A 22 8.11 -9.99 9.21
C GLY A 22 9.28 -9.50 8.37
N SER A 23 10.00 -10.42 7.73
CA SER A 23 11.11 -10.08 6.80
C SER A 23 10.64 -9.90 5.35
N ASN A 24 9.33 -9.90 5.10
CA ASN A 24 8.78 -9.77 3.74
C ASN A 24 8.13 -8.41 3.57
N ILE A 25 8.31 -7.80 2.40
CA ILE A 25 7.64 -6.56 1.98
C ILE A 25 6.99 -6.75 0.61
N CYS A 26 5.84 -6.15 0.39
CA CYS A 26 5.16 -6.13 -0.90
C CYS A 26 4.55 -4.75 -1.16
N ASP A 27 4.52 -4.33 -2.42
CA ASP A 27 3.70 -3.21 -2.87
C ASP A 27 2.22 -3.59 -2.80
N TRP A 28 1.40 -2.66 -2.31
CA TRP A 28 -0.05 -2.78 -2.31
C TRP A 28 -0.70 -1.89 -3.39
N GLY A 29 -0.08 -0.73 -3.68
CA GLY A 29 -0.60 0.31 -4.57
C GLY A 29 -0.76 1.64 -3.82
N SER A 30 -1.58 2.57 -4.31
CA SER A 30 -1.86 3.85 -3.64
C SER A 30 -3.27 3.91 -3.04
N VAL A 31 -3.42 4.49 -1.85
CA VAL A 31 -4.74 4.90 -1.32
C VAL A 31 -5.16 6.30 -1.78
N TYR A 32 -4.23 7.05 -2.38
CA TYR A 32 -4.50 8.36 -2.95
C TYR A 32 -4.62 8.28 -4.48
N LEU A 33 -5.70 8.84 -5.01
CA LEU A 33 -6.02 8.87 -6.43
C LEU A 33 -6.24 10.29 -6.90
N ASP A 34 -6.03 10.53 -8.19
CA ASP A 34 -6.43 11.80 -8.80
C ASP A 34 -7.97 11.89 -8.94
N GLU A 35 -8.45 13.03 -9.44
CA GLU A 35 -9.88 13.28 -9.66
C GLU A 35 -10.56 12.27 -10.62
N TYR A 36 -9.78 11.55 -11.43
CA TYR A 36 -10.26 10.55 -12.38
C TYR A 36 -10.16 9.11 -11.83
N GLY A 37 -9.67 8.94 -10.59
CA GLY A 37 -9.46 7.63 -9.98
C GLY A 37 -8.18 6.94 -10.47
N GLU A 38 -7.27 7.67 -11.11
CA GLU A 38 -5.98 7.14 -11.56
C GLU A 38 -4.91 7.28 -10.46
N GLU A 39 -3.99 6.33 -10.43
CA GLU A 39 -2.78 6.43 -9.60
C GLU A 39 -1.76 7.31 -10.31
N ASP A 40 -1.17 8.27 -9.59
CA ASP A 40 -0.02 9.06 -10.07
C ASP A 40 1.25 8.53 -9.40
N LEU A 41 1.74 7.39 -9.90
CA LEU A 41 2.97 6.77 -9.41
C LEU A 41 4.13 7.75 -9.54
N GLU A 42 4.92 7.86 -8.47
CA GLU A 42 6.07 8.77 -8.38
C GLU A 42 5.70 10.27 -8.46
N LEU A 43 4.41 10.61 -8.35
CA LEU A 43 3.89 11.98 -8.43
C LEU A 43 4.35 12.73 -9.71
N LYS A 44 4.62 12.00 -10.79
CA LYS A 44 5.25 12.53 -12.01
C LYS A 44 4.33 13.45 -12.79
N ARG A 45 3.00 13.26 -12.75
CA ARG A 45 2.06 14.15 -13.46
C ARG A 45 1.79 15.43 -12.69
N GLY A 46 2.12 15.47 -11.39
CA GLY A 46 1.93 16.65 -10.54
C GLY A 46 0.46 16.96 -10.28
N LYS A 47 -0.44 15.98 -10.41
CA LYS A 47 -1.86 16.16 -10.10
C LYS A 47 -2.08 16.08 -8.59
N PRO A 48 -3.02 16.84 -8.03
CA PRO A 48 -3.42 16.65 -6.64
C PRO A 48 -4.04 15.25 -6.48
N LEU A 49 -3.58 14.52 -5.47
CA LEU A 49 -4.16 13.24 -5.09
C LEU A 49 -5.01 13.39 -3.84
N PHE A 50 -6.11 12.67 -3.80
CA PHE A 50 -7.08 12.67 -2.72
C PHE A 50 -7.22 11.27 -2.16
N LEU A 51 -7.45 11.18 -0.85
CA LEU A 51 -7.70 9.90 -0.20
C LEU A 51 -8.97 9.27 -0.78
N ASN A 52 -8.83 8.10 -1.39
CA ASN A 52 -9.97 7.33 -1.85
C ASN A 52 -10.48 6.44 -0.69
N ALA A 53 -11.70 6.72 -0.23
CA ALA A 53 -12.28 6.05 0.92
C ALA A 53 -12.47 4.53 0.70
N GLU A 54 -12.81 4.12 -0.51
CA GLU A 54 -13.02 2.69 -0.84
C GLU A 54 -11.70 1.91 -0.78
N ARG A 55 -10.62 2.47 -1.36
CA ARG A 55 -9.28 1.88 -1.29
C ARG A 55 -8.77 1.83 0.16
N PHE A 56 -8.99 2.89 0.94
CA PHE A 56 -8.61 2.90 2.34
C PHE A 56 -9.37 1.84 3.16
N ALA A 57 -10.69 1.71 2.97
CA ALA A 57 -11.49 0.69 3.62
C ALA A 57 -11.05 -0.73 3.22
N LEU A 58 -10.69 -0.95 1.95
CA LEU A 58 -10.15 -2.22 1.48
C LEU A 58 -8.82 -2.56 2.15
N LEU A 59 -7.91 -1.59 2.23
CA LEU A 59 -6.61 -1.75 2.90
C LEU A 59 -6.79 -2.10 4.38
N GLU A 60 -7.67 -1.38 5.08
CA GLU A 60 -8.00 -1.64 6.48
C GLU A 60 -8.60 -3.03 6.68
N ASN A 61 -9.55 -3.43 5.83
CA ASN A 61 -10.16 -4.76 5.90
C ASN A 61 -9.13 -5.87 5.69
N GLN A 62 -8.23 -5.72 4.72
CA GLN A 62 -7.17 -6.70 4.46
C GLN A 62 -6.16 -6.80 5.62
N TRP A 63 -5.91 -5.67 6.30
CA TRP A 63 -5.10 -5.64 7.51
C TRP A 63 -5.77 -6.39 8.66
N ILE A 64 -7.03 -6.07 8.97
CA ILE A 64 -7.79 -6.70 10.06
C ILE A 64 -7.97 -8.20 9.82
N THR A 65 -8.21 -8.61 8.58
CA THR A 65 -8.43 -10.02 8.22
C THR A 65 -7.14 -10.80 7.96
N HIS A 66 -5.97 -10.15 8.05
CA HIS A 66 -4.66 -10.73 7.71
C HIS A 66 -4.59 -11.34 6.29
N SER A 67 -5.37 -10.80 5.35
CA SER A 67 -5.54 -11.38 4.01
C SER A 67 -4.45 -11.02 3.00
N PHE A 68 -3.49 -10.16 3.35
CA PHE A 68 -2.46 -9.69 2.41
C PHE A 68 -1.66 -10.81 1.76
N ARG A 69 -1.34 -11.89 2.48
CA ARG A 69 -0.61 -13.03 1.91
C ARG A 69 -1.37 -13.74 0.79
N HIS A 70 -2.71 -13.66 0.80
CA HIS A 70 -3.56 -14.28 -0.22
C HIS A 70 -3.76 -13.37 -1.43
N VAL A 71 -3.87 -12.06 -1.18
CA VAL A 71 -4.18 -11.07 -2.22
C VAL A 71 -2.93 -10.60 -2.95
N LEU A 72 -1.83 -10.37 -2.22
CA LEU A 72 -0.58 -9.86 -2.78
C LEU A 72 0.33 -11.00 -3.22
N LYS A 73 0.90 -10.86 -4.43
CA LYS A 73 1.70 -11.92 -5.07
C LYS A 73 3.20 -11.66 -5.05
N ASN A 74 3.64 -10.39 -4.97
CA ASN A 74 5.03 -9.98 -5.20
C ASN A 74 5.81 -9.69 -3.91
N TRP A 75 5.83 -10.66 -2.99
CA TRP A 75 6.58 -10.54 -1.75
C TRP A 75 8.09 -10.60 -1.99
N ARG A 76 8.81 -9.63 -1.44
CA ARG A 76 10.28 -9.53 -1.46
C ARG A 76 10.81 -9.72 -0.06
N SER A 77 11.83 -10.58 0.10
CA SER A 77 12.55 -10.68 1.37
C SER A 77 13.49 -9.48 1.50
N VAL A 78 13.47 -8.85 2.67
CA VAL A 78 14.41 -7.79 3.09
C VAL A 78 15.44 -8.38 4.03
#